data_AF-A0A0B4B3P5-F1
#
_entry.id   AF-A0A0B4B3P5-F1
#
_cell.length_a   1.000
_cell.length_b   1.000
_cell.length_c   1.000
_cell.angle_alpha   90.00
_cell.angle_beta   90.00
_cell.angle_gamma   90.00
#
_symmetry.space_group_name_H-M   'P 1'
#
loop_
_entity.id
_entity.type
_entity.pdbx_description
1 polymer ?
#
loop_
_entity_poly.entity_id
_entity_poly.type
_entity_poly.pdbx_seq_one_letter_code
_entity_poly.pdbx_strand_id
1 'polypeptide(L)'
;MSFTETNTSAPRIWGFKRDTEMKVARAAGWSRADLIWERLMERALAEAAAGHVRKAMRLFRLAGLLARIAFPGADLRQATAPANLAVLAFRSGALEEAEKLQARALRVWSGASEQVAEMFIAPRSRSSLFHLRMEALHRETYHGNLKIRIGAIASETEETLRSLTSGWPVGHRHASRWRGEKPVVFDGTRKVLGACLLLLDD
;
A
#
# COMPACT_ATOMS: atom_id res chain seq x y z
N MET A 1 -38.26 -28.18 14.34
CA MET A 1 -36.81 -27.98 14.16
C MET A 1 -36.59 -26.48 14.04
N SER A 2 -36.02 -25.86 15.07
CA SER A 2 -35.84 -24.39 15.16
C SER A 2 -34.38 -24.08 14.86
N PHE A 3 -34.12 -23.36 13.77
CA PHE A 3 -32.79 -22.86 13.45
C PHE A 3 -32.57 -21.56 14.23
N THR A 4 -31.62 -21.57 15.14
CA THR A 4 -31.13 -20.35 15.79
C THR A 4 -30.13 -19.69 14.85
N GLU A 5 -30.54 -18.67 14.12
CA GLU A 5 -29.63 -17.77 13.41
C GLU A 5 -28.86 -16.93 14.45
N THR A 6 -27.60 -17.28 14.70
CA THR A 6 -26.68 -16.40 15.44
C THR A 6 -26.24 -15.27 14.52
N ASN A 7 -27.02 -14.21 14.51
CA ASN A 7 -26.68 -12.93 13.91
C ASN A 7 -25.56 -12.27 14.76
N THR A 8 -24.29 -12.54 14.44
CA THR A 8 -23.15 -11.82 15.05
C THR A 8 -22.99 -10.42 14.45
N SER A 9 -24.03 -9.60 14.61
CA SER A 9 -23.93 -8.14 14.47
C SER A 9 -23.51 -7.56 15.82
N ALA A 10 -22.27 -7.81 16.24
CA ALA A 10 -21.72 -7.16 17.43
C ALA A 10 -21.59 -5.65 17.15
N PRO A 11 -22.29 -4.78 17.89
CA PRO A 11 -22.15 -3.34 17.73
C PRO A 11 -20.70 -2.94 18.04
N ARG A 12 -20.12 -2.06 17.22
CA ARG A 12 -18.83 -1.39 17.53
C ARG A 12 -19.05 -0.42 18.68
N ILE A 13 -19.11 -0.95 19.91
CA ILE A 13 -19.15 -0.16 21.13
C ILE A 13 -17.77 0.47 21.29
N TRP A 14 -17.77 1.80 21.20
CA TRP A 14 -16.67 2.69 21.51
C TRP A 14 -16.01 2.31 22.85
N GLY A 15 -14.76 1.86 22.78
CA GLY A 15 -13.89 1.70 23.93
C GLY A 15 -12.48 2.08 23.51
N PHE A 16 -11.90 3.07 24.17
CA PHE A 16 -10.53 3.54 24.05
C PHE A 16 -9.50 2.39 24.23
N LYS A 17 -9.29 1.55 23.23
CA LYS A 17 -8.01 0.83 23.11
C LYS A 17 -7.02 1.83 22.55
N ARG A 18 -6.10 2.33 23.39
CA ARG A 18 -4.88 3.04 22.94
C ARG A 18 -4.36 2.31 21.71
N ASP A 19 -4.35 2.97 20.55
CA ASP A 19 -4.05 2.42 19.23
C ASP A 19 -2.93 1.37 19.29
N THR A 20 -3.34 0.10 19.43
CA THR A 20 -2.41 -1.00 19.70
C THR A 20 -1.56 -1.27 18.48
N GLU A 21 -2.15 -1.11 17.30
CA GLU A 21 -1.43 -1.18 16.03
C GLU A 21 -0.34 -0.10 15.96
N MET A 22 -0.65 1.15 16.31
CA MET A 22 0.35 2.21 16.36
C MET A 22 1.47 1.92 17.37
N LYS A 23 1.15 1.34 18.54
CA LYS A 23 2.18 0.94 19.51
C LYS A 23 3.10 -0.14 18.94
N VAL A 24 2.53 -1.16 18.30
CA VAL A 24 3.30 -2.25 17.69
C VAL A 24 4.14 -1.73 16.54
N ALA A 25 3.58 -0.87 15.66
CA ALA A 25 4.31 -0.23 14.59
C ALA A 25 5.51 0.57 15.11
N ARG A 26 5.31 1.40 16.14
CA ARG A 26 6.39 2.17 16.76
C ARG A 26 7.45 1.29 17.41
N ALA A 27 7.05 0.21 18.08
CA ALA A 27 7.98 -0.77 18.64
C ALA A 27 8.82 -1.46 17.56
N ALA A 28 8.27 -1.61 16.35
CA ALA A 28 8.96 -2.13 15.17
C ALA A 28 9.74 -1.05 14.38
N GLY A 29 9.89 0.17 14.93
CA GLY A 29 10.65 1.26 14.30
C GLY A 29 9.90 2.07 13.25
N TRP A 30 8.59 1.84 13.05
CA TRP A 30 7.78 2.72 12.21
C TRP A 30 7.49 4.05 12.90
N SER A 31 7.52 5.12 12.13
CA SER A 31 7.02 6.42 12.54
C SER A 31 5.48 6.40 12.56
N ARG A 32 4.89 7.41 13.23
CA ARG A 32 3.44 7.65 13.15
C ARG A 32 2.99 7.94 11.73
N ALA A 33 3.84 8.62 10.94
CA ALA A 33 3.51 9.00 9.58
C ALA A 33 3.35 7.78 8.67
N ASP A 34 4.15 6.71 8.87
CA ASP A 34 4.02 5.47 8.09
C ASP A 34 2.60 4.89 8.20
N LEU A 35 2.09 4.75 9.44
CA LEU A 35 0.77 4.16 9.67
C LEU A 35 -0.38 5.11 9.35
N ILE A 36 -0.22 6.42 9.61
CA ILE A 36 -1.24 7.41 9.23
C ILE A 36 -1.37 7.48 7.71
N TRP A 37 -0.25 7.48 6.98
CA TRP A 37 -0.26 7.46 5.51
C TRP A 37 -1.00 6.25 4.98
N GLU A 38 -0.68 5.05 5.48
CA GLU A 38 -1.33 3.82 5.06
C GLU A 38 -2.86 3.87 5.29
N ARG A 39 -3.29 4.29 6.49
CA ARG A 39 -4.71 4.42 6.83
C ARG A 39 -5.43 5.47 5.99
N LEU A 40 -4.78 6.57 5.65
CA LEU A 40 -5.34 7.59 4.76
C LEU A 40 -5.55 7.03 3.36
N MET A 41 -4.58 6.28 2.84
CA MET A 41 -4.66 5.64 1.53
C MET A 41 -5.75 4.57 1.50
N GLU A 42 -5.81 3.67 2.50
CA GLU A 42 -6.88 2.67 2.62
C GLU A 42 -8.26 3.31 2.67
N ARG A 43 -8.41 4.40 3.44
CA ARG A 43 -9.67 5.14 3.50
C ARG A 43 -10.00 5.83 2.18
N ALA A 44 -9.02 6.40 1.50
CA ALA A 44 -9.21 7.05 0.21
C ALA A 44 -9.72 6.04 -0.84
N LEU A 45 -9.13 4.85 -0.89
CA LEU A 45 -9.57 3.76 -1.75
C LEU A 45 -10.99 3.30 -1.41
N ALA A 46 -11.32 3.16 -0.12
CA ALA A 46 -12.67 2.80 0.31
C ALA A 46 -13.72 3.85 -0.10
N GLU A 47 -13.42 5.14 0.04
CA GLU A 47 -14.33 6.21 -0.40
C GLU A 47 -14.45 6.26 -1.93
N ALA A 48 -13.39 5.97 -2.67
CA ALA A 48 -13.43 5.89 -4.13
C ALA A 48 -14.29 4.71 -4.60
N ALA A 49 -14.13 3.54 -3.99
CA ALA A 49 -14.94 2.36 -4.27
C ALA A 49 -16.43 2.57 -3.94
N ALA A 50 -16.73 3.41 -2.93
CA ALA A 50 -18.10 3.83 -2.60
C ALA A 50 -18.66 4.93 -3.52
N GLY A 51 -17.91 5.37 -4.55
CA GLY A 51 -18.32 6.44 -5.46
C GLY A 51 -18.18 7.86 -4.91
N HIS A 52 -17.63 8.04 -3.70
CA HIS A 52 -17.42 9.35 -3.07
C HIS A 52 -16.15 10.05 -3.59
N VAL A 53 -16.07 10.27 -4.90
CA VAL A 53 -14.86 10.75 -5.60
C VAL A 53 -14.24 12.00 -4.94
N ARG A 54 -15.05 13.02 -4.62
CA ARG A 54 -14.54 14.27 -4.00
C ARG A 54 -13.86 14.01 -2.66
N LYS A 55 -14.37 13.07 -1.86
CA LYS A 55 -13.82 12.72 -0.55
C LYS A 55 -12.55 11.90 -0.70
N ALA A 56 -12.54 10.94 -1.63
CA ALA A 56 -11.34 10.19 -2.00
C ALA A 56 -10.20 11.12 -2.43
N MET A 57 -10.46 12.07 -3.34
CA MET A 57 -9.46 13.05 -3.77
C MET A 57 -8.87 13.87 -2.62
N ARG A 58 -9.70 14.32 -1.67
CA ARG A 58 -9.23 15.04 -0.48
C ARG A 58 -8.29 14.17 0.37
N LEU A 59 -8.64 12.90 0.57
CA LEU A 59 -7.83 11.96 1.34
C LEU A 59 -6.51 11.63 0.63
N PHE A 60 -6.52 11.41 -0.68
CA PHE A 60 -5.29 11.22 -1.46
C PHE A 60 -4.38 12.44 -1.40
N ARG A 61 -4.93 13.66 -1.51
CA ARG A 61 -4.15 14.90 -1.36
C ARG A 61 -3.53 15.01 0.04
N LEU A 62 -4.28 14.67 1.09
CA LEU A 62 -3.77 14.68 2.45
C LEU A 62 -2.66 13.64 2.64
N ALA A 63 -2.83 12.43 2.12
CA ALA A 63 -1.79 11.39 2.14
C ALA A 63 -0.54 11.82 1.36
N GLY A 64 -0.70 12.44 0.20
CA GLY A 64 0.40 12.97 -0.60
C GLY A 64 1.13 14.15 0.04
N LEU A 65 0.42 15.00 0.81
CA LEU A 65 1.04 16.04 1.62
C LEU A 65 1.85 15.42 2.76
N LEU A 66 1.26 14.47 3.49
CA LEU A 66 1.95 13.75 4.55
C LEU A 66 3.22 13.05 4.04
N ALA A 67 3.12 12.35 2.91
CA ALA A 67 4.25 11.64 2.31
C ALA A 67 5.42 12.58 1.98
N ARG A 68 5.12 13.75 1.39
CA ARG A 68 6.15 14.76 1.09
C ARG A 68 6.84 15.34 2.32
N ILE A 69 6.12 15.50 3.42
CA ILE A 69 6.65 16.10 4.65
C ILE A 69 7.43 15.07 5.46
N ALA A 70 6.96 13.83 5.50
CA ALA A 70 7.45 12.83 6.45
C ALA A 70 8.43 11.82 5.86
N PHE A 71 8.47 11.64 4.53
CA PHE A 71 9.30 10.61 3.89
C PHE A 71 10.37 11.23 2.98
N PRO A 72 11.49 10.53 2.75
CA PRO A 72 12.49 10.94 1.77
C PRO A 72 11.89 11.13 0.37
N GLY A 73 12.42 12.08 -0.41
CA GLY A 73 11.93 12.41 -1.75
C GLY A 73 11.84 11.23 -2.72
N ALA A 74 12.72 10.23 -2.54
CA ALA A 74 12.76 9.02 -3.35
C ALA A 74 11.80 7.92 -2.86
N ASP A 75 11.23 8.02 -1.65
CA ASP A 75 10.38 6.96 -1.07
C ASP A 75 9.17 6.66 -1.97
N LEU A 76 8.97 5.38 -2.34
CA LEU A 76 7.92 4.98 -3.28
C LEU A 76 6.51 5.41 -2.87
N ARG A 77 6.26 5.60 -1.58
CA ARG A 77 4.96 6.07 -1.07
C ARG A 77 4.62 7.48 -1.52
N GLN A 78 5.62 8.25 -1.96
CA GLN A 78 5.37 9.55 -2.60
C GLN A 78 4.73 9.44 -3.99
N ALA A 79 4.87 8.29 -4.68
CA ALA A 79 4.27 8.06 -6.00
C ALA A 79 2.78 7.72 -5.94
N THR A 80 2.34 7.08 -4.84
CA THR A 80 1.03 6.43 -4.76
C THR A 80 -0.14 7.42 -4.79
N ALA A 81 -0.04 8.54 -4.07
CA ALA A 81 -1.11 9.55 -4.07
C ALA A 81 -1.23 10.28 -5.43
N PRO A 82 -0.14 10.76 -6.07
CA PRO A 82 -0.18 11.26 -7.45
C PRO A 82 -0.77 10.27 -8.45
N ALA A 83 -0.39 8.99 -8.39
CA ALA A 83 -0.93 7.96 -9.28
C ALA A 83 -2.46 7.84 -9.17
N ASN A 84 -2.98 7.73 -7.95
CA ASN A 84 -4.43 7.68 -7.73
C ASN A 84 -5.16 8.95 -8.17
N LEU A 85 -4.55 10.12 -7.95
CA LEU A 85 -5.12 11.38 -8.42
C LEU A 85 -5.09 11.48 -9.95
N ALA A 86 -4.08 10.90 -10.62
CA ALA A 86 -4.00 10.85 -12.08
C ALA A 86 -5.19 10.04 -12.65
N VAL A 87 -5.47 8.87 -12.08
CA VAL A 87 -6.64 8.04 -12.46
C VAL A 87 -7.94 8.84 -12.31
N LEU A 88 -8.15 9.50 -11.18
CA LEU A 88 -9.37 10.28 -10.95
C LEU A 88 -9.46 11.51 -11.87
N ALA A 89 -8.34 12.18 -12.16
CA ALA A 89 -8.28 13.29 -13.08
C ALA A 89 -8.61 12.84 -14.51
N PHE A 90 -8.02 11.72 -14.96
CA PHE A 90 -8.28 11.11 -16.27
C PHE A 90 -9.75 10.74 -16.43
N ARG A 91 -10.34 10.05 -15.45
CA ARG A 91 -11.78 9.69 -15.42
C ARG A 91 -12.70 10.92 -15.44
N SER A 92 -12.22 12.09 -15.00
CA SER A 92 -12.97 13.35 -15.05
C SER A 92 -12.74 14.18 -16.32
N GLY A 93 -11.93 13.69 -17.26
CA GLY A 93 -11.57 14.38 -18.50
C GLY A 93 -10.46 15.44 -18.36
N ALA A 94 -9.86 15.58 -17.17
CA ALA A 94 -8.77 16.52 -16.91
C ALA A 94 -7.41 15.91 -17.34
N LEU A 95 -7.22 15.72 -18.65
CA LEU A 95 -6.08 14.99 -19.22
C LEU A 95 -4.72 15.61 -18.86
N GLU A 96 -4.56 16.92 -19.02
CA GLU A 96 -3.28 17.59 -18.75
C GLU A 96 -2.83 17.42 -17.28
N GLU A 97 -3.78 17.52 -16.34
CA GLU A 97 -3.49 17.30 -14.92
C GLU A 97 -3.18 15.83 -14.64
N ALA A 98 -3.90 14.90 -15.29
CA ALA A 98 -3.64 13.48 -15.16
C ALA A 98 -2.22 13.10 -15.62
N GLU A 99 -1.78 13.62 -16.78
CA GLU A 99 -0.44 13.39 -17.32
C GLU A 99 0.66 13.96 -16.42
N LYS A 100 0.46 15.18 -15.88
CA LYS A 100 1.39 15.78 -14.89
C LYS A 100 1.53 14.92 -13.64
N LEU A 101 0.42 14.40 -13.12
CA LEU A 101 0.40 13.54 -11.95
C LEU A 101 1.03 12.18 -12.23
N GLN A 102 0.76 11.58 -13.39
CA GLN A 102 1.39 10.34 -13.85
C GLN A 102 2.91 10.51 -13.97
N ALA A 103 3.38 11.55 -14.66
CA ALA A 103 4.81 11.82 -14.83
C ALA A 103 5.52 12.00 -13.48
N ARG A 104 4.85 12.64 -12.52
CA ARG A 104 5.35 12.76 -11.15
C ARG A 104 5.45 11.42 -10.44
N ALA A 105 4.44 10.56 -10.55
CA ALA A 105 4.48 9.22 -9.97
C ALA A 105 5.63 8.39 -10.56
N LEU A 106 5.78 8.39 -11.89
CA LEU A 106 6.85 7.67 -12.59
C LEU A 106 8.26 8.14 -12.22
N ARG A 107 8.45 9.46 -12.00
CA ARG A 107 9.74 10.00 -11.55
C ARG A 107 10.18 9.45 -10.20
N VAL A 108 9.24 9.28 -9.26
CA VAL A 108 9.55 8.65 -7.97
C VAL A 108 9.75 7.14 -8.16
N TRP A 109 8.93 6.51 -9.01
CA TRP A 109 8.96 5.07 -9.24
C TRP A 109 10.25 4.56 -9.91
N SER A 110 11.04 5.42 -10.55
CA SER A 110 12.30 4.99 -11.18
C SER A 110 13.30 4.39 -10.18
N GLY A 111 13.17 4.68 -8.88
CA GLY A 111 13.98 4.08 -7.80
C GLY A 111 13.38 2.81 -7.19
N ALA A 112 12.38 2.18 -7.82
CA ALA A 112 11.67 1.04 -7.24
C ALA A 112 12.56 -0.20 -7.08
N SER A 113 13.38 -0.52 -8.07
CA SER A 113 14.28 -1.68 -8.02
C SER A 113 15.28 -1.58 -6.86
N GLU A 114 15.86 -0.40 -6.65
CA GLU A 114 16.77 -0.10 -5.54
C GLU A 114 16.06 -0.22 -4.18
N GLN A 115 14.88 0.39 -4.03
CA GLN A 115 14.12 0.28 -2.78
C GLN A 115 13.68 -1.16 -2.46
N VAL A 116 13.34 -1.97 -3.46
CA VAL A 116 13.06 -3.40 -3.25
C VAL A 116 14.33 -4.14 -2.83
N ALA A 117 15.48 -3.83 -3.43
CA ALA A 117 16.75 -4.44 -3.09
C ALA A 117 17.22 -4.08 -1.67
N GLU A 118 16.97 -2.86 -1.22
CA GLU A 118 17.43 -2.33 0.06
C GLU A 118 16.42 -2.48 1.20
N MET A 119 15.17 -2.88 0.92
CA MET A 119 14.15 -2.94 1.96
C MET A 119 14.56 -3.84 3.13
N PHE A 120 14.37 -3.33 4.33
CA PHE A 120 14.57 -4.10 5.55
C PHE A 120 13.46 -5.14 5.71
N ILE A 121 13.84 -6.41 5.87
CA ILE A 121 12.93 -7.53 6.11
C ILE A 121 13.11 -7.97 7.56
N ALA A 122 12.06 -7.80 8.37
CA ALA A 122 12.10 -8.20 9.77
C ALA A 122 11.88 -9.72 9.90
N PRO A 123 12.43 -10.36 10.97
CA PRO A 123 12.14 -11.76 11.27
C PRO A 123 10.64 -12.01 11.40
N ARG A 124 10.16 -13.13 10.84
CA ARG A 124 8.73 -13.46 10.80
C ARG A 124 8.43 -14.67 11.68
N SER A 125 7.26 -14.65 12.32
CA SER A 125 6.75 -15.83 13.01
C SER A 125 6.39 -16.92 12.00
N ARG A 126 6.70 -18.17 12.32
CA ARG A 126 6.39 -19.36 11.52
C ARG A 126 5.70 -20.40 12.37
N SER A 127 4.84 -21.19 11.74
CA SER A 127 4.02 -22.22 12.39
C SER A 127 4.83 -23.35 13.04
N SER A 128 6.12 -23.48 12.76
CA SER A 128 6.99 -24.46 13.43
C SER A 128 8.42 -23.96 13.63
N LEU A 129 9.06 -24.48 14.68
CA LEU A 129 10.45 -24.20 15.02
C LEU A 129 11.43 -24.69 13.94
N PHE A 130 11.08 -25.77 13.24
CA PHE A 130 11.82 -26.24 12.06
C PHE A 130 11.93 -25.15 10.99
N HIS A 131 10.81 -24.50 10.62
CA HIS A 131 10.83 -23.44 9.62
C HIS A 131 11.58 -22.19 10.09
N LEU A 132 11.52 -21.88 11.39
CA LEU A 132 12.34 -20.80 11.95
C LEU A 132 13.84 -21.09 11.84
N ARG A 133 14.27 -22.34 12.10
CA ARG A 133 15.67 -22.76 11.95
C ARG A 133 16.10 -22.75 10.49
N MET A 134 15.26 -23.23 9.57
CA MET A 134 15.56 -23.21 8.13
C MET A 134 15.68 -21.78 7.60
N GLU A 135 14.80 -20.86 8.02
CA GLU A 135 14.88 -19.45 7.62
C GLU A 135 16.13 -18.78 8.23
N ALA A 136 16.49 -19.10 9.47
CA ALA A 136 17.74 -18.60 10.06
C ALA A 136 18.98 -19.12 9.32
N LEU A 137 18.99 -20.40 8.92
CA LEU A 137 20.10 -21.04 8.20
C LEU A 137 20.24 -20.52 6.76
N HIS A 138 19.12 -20.25 6.08
CA HIS A 138 19.08 -19.83 4.67
C HIS A 138 18.51 -18.42 4.49
N ARG A 139 18.80 -17.51 5.43
CA ARG A 139 18.18 -16.18 5.50
C ARG A 139 18.28 -15.41 4.18
N GLU A 140 19.44 -15.45 3.53
CA GLU A 140 19.67 -14.76 2.26
C GLU A 140 18.76 -15.29 1.15
N THR A 141 18.58 -16.60 1.06
CA THR A 141 17.68 -17.22 0.07
C THR A 141 16.21 -16.82 0.32
N TYR A 142 15.76 -16.85 1.58
CA TYR A 142 14.40 -16.43 1.92
C TYR A 142 14.17 -14.95 1.63
N HIS A 143 15.12 -14.09 1.99
CA HIS A 143 15.05 -12.65 1.72
C HIS A 143 15.12 -12.37 0.22
N GLY A 144 15.97 -13.09 -0.53
CA GLY A 144 16.09 -13.01 -1.99
C GLY A 144 14.80 -13.39 -2.69
N ASN A 145 14.19 -14.52 -2.32
CA ASN A 145 12.90 -14.95 -2.88
C ASN A 145 11.78 -13.94 -2.60
N LEU A 146 11.78 -13.34 -1.40
CA LEU A 146 10.81 -12.29 -1.06
C LEU A 146 11.03 -11.01 -1.89
N LYS A 147 12.29 -10.61 -2.09
CA LYS A 147 12.66 -9.48 -2.97
C LYS A 147 12.25 -9.73 -4.42
N ILE A 148 12.46 -10.94 -4.95
CA ILE A 148 12.01 -11.32 -6.31
C ILE A 148 10.50 -11.17 -6.44
N ARG A 149 9.72 -11.71 -5.48
CA ARG A 149 8.26 -11.59 -5.50
C ARG A 149 7.78 -10.14 -5.44
N ILE A 150 8.34 -9.35 -4.52
CA ILE A 150 7.96 -7.95 -4.38
C ILE A 150 8.42 -7.12 -5.59
N GLY A 151 9.56 -7.47 -6.19
CA GLY A 151 10.05 -6.88 -7.44
C GLY A 151 9.07 -7.10 -8.59
N ALA A 152 8.52 -8.31 -8.74
CA ALA A 152 7.48 -8.57 -9.74
C ALA A 152 6.24 -7.69 -9.55
N ILE A 153 5.78 -7.54 -8.30
CA ILE A 153 4.65 -6.63 -7.98
C ILE A 153 5.00 -5.17 -8.29
N ALA A 154 6.23 -4.75 -8.00
CA ALA A 154 6.68 -3.39 -8.32
C ALA A 154 6.75 -3.13 -9.82
N SER A 155 7.09 -4.15 -10.63
CA SER A 155 7.05 -4.09 -12.10
C SER A 155 5.60 -4.03 -12.62
N GLU A 156 4.67 -4.83 -12.08
CA GLU A 156 3.24 -4.73 -12.40
C GLU A 156 2.69 -3.32 -12.10
N THR A 157 3.09 -2.75 -10.96
CA THR A 157 2.75 -1.37 -10.62
C THR A 157 3.36 -0.39 -11.62
N GLU A 158 4.61 -0.57 -12.04
CA GLU A 158 5.23 0.30 -13.05
C GLU A 158 4.45 0.29 -14.38
N GLU A 159 4.05 -0.89 -14.85
CA GLU A 159 3.20 -1.04 -16.05
C GLU A 159 1.89 -0.25 -15.89
N THR A 160 1.25 -0.40 -14.73
CA THR A 160 0.01 0.33 -14.39
C THR A 160 0.25 1.84 -14.42
N LEU A 161 1.34 2.32 -13.79
CA LEU A 161 1.69 3.74 -13.77
C LEU A 161 1.94 4.29 -15.17
N ARG A 162 2.49 3.49 -16.09
CA ARG A 162 2.71 3.88 -17.49
C ARG A 162 1.40 3.98 -18.29
N SER A 163 0.36 3.25 -17.89
CA SER A 163 -0.93 3.21 -18.59
C SER A 163 -2.02 4.13 -18.02
N LEU A 164 -1.80 4.86 -16.94
CA LEU A 164 -2.89 5.60 -16.25
C LEU A 164 -3.64 6.59 -17.16
N THR A 165 -2.96 7.19 -18.14
CA THR A 165 -3.55 8.14 -19.10
C THR A 165 -3.66 7.61 -20.53
N SER A 166 -3.38 6.33 -20.78
CA SER A 166 -3.38 5.77 -22.15
C SER A 166 -4.78 5.51 -22.72
N GLY A 167 -5.81 5.51 -21.87
CA GLY A 167 -7.16 5.03 -22.21
C GLY A 167 -7.29 3.50 -22.29
N TRP A 168 -6.17 2.78 -22.20
CA TRP A 168 -6.09 1.32 -22.19
C TRP A 168 -5.42 0.86 -20.89
N PRO A 169 -6.19 0.79 -19.79
CA PRO A 169 -5.64 0.39 -18.50
C PRO A 169 -5.09 -1.04 -18.57
N VAL A 170 -3.88 -1.23 -18.04
CA VAL A 170 -3.35 -2.57 -17.80
C VAL A 170 -4.08 -3.07 -16.56
N GLY A 171 -5.08 -3.95 -16.74
CA GLY A 171 -6.07 -4.39 -15.74
C GLY A 171 -5.52 -5.19 -14.54
N HIS A 172 -4.41 -4.72 -13.97
CA HIS A 172 -3.81 -5.23 -12.75
C HIS A 172 -4.69 -4.88 -11.56
N ARG A 173 -4.87 -5.85 -10.68
CA ARG A 173 -5.57 -5.67 -9.40
C ARG A 173 -4.55 -5.16 -8.38
N HIS A 174 -4.80 -4.04 -7.73
CA HIS A 174 -3.94 -3.45 -6.70
C HIS A 174 -4.67 -3.38 -5.36
N ALA A 175 -5.66 -2.49 -5.23
CA ALA A 175 -6.41 -2.26 -4.00
C ALA A 175 -7.10 -3.53 -3.49
N SER A 176 -7.67 -4.32 -4.40
CA SER A 176 -8.31 -5.59 -4.04
C SER A 176 -7.33 -6.63 -3.49
N ARG A 177 -6.06 -6.65 -3.96
CA ARG A 177 -5.01 -7.54 -3.43
C ARG A 177 -4.48 -7.08 -2.09
N TRP A 178 -4.44 -5.78 -1.81
CA TRP A 178 -3.87 -5.23 -0.59
C TRP A 178 -4.41 -5.90 0.68
N ARG A 179 -5.72 -6.17 0.77
CA ARG A 179 -6.30 -6.81 1.96
C ARG A 179 -5.75 -8.21 2.23
N GLY A 180 -5.44 -8.97 1.18
CA GLY A 180 -4.88 -10.32 1.29
C GLY A 180 -3.36 -10.35 1.38
N GLU A 181 -2.68 -9.36 0.81
CA GLU A 181 -1.21 -9.30 0.75
C GLU A 181 -0.56 -8.38 1.80
N LYS A 182 -1.35 -7.59 2.53
CA LYS A 182 -0.88 -6.70 3.59
C LYS A 182 -0.11 -7.49 4.66
N PRO A 183 1.21 -7.26 4.81
CA PRO A 183 1.97 -7.94 5.84
C PRO A 183 1.51 -7.53 7.25
N VAL A 184 1.37 -8.52 8.12
CA VAL A 184 1.11 -8.28 9.56
C VAL A 184 2.31 -7.66 10.27
N VAL A 185 3.51 -7.84 9.71
CA VAL A 185 4.77 -7.30 10.24
C VAL A 185 5.00 -5.89 9.71
N PHE A 186 5.44 -5.00 10.60
CA PHE A 186 5.81 -3.61 10.25
C PHE A 186 7.29 -3.55 9.87
N ASP A 187 7.59 -3.76 8.59
CA ASP A 187 8.95 -3.70 8.04
C ASP A 187 8.96 -2.99 6.67
N GLY A 188 10.10 -3.02 5.97
CA GLY A 188 10.24 -2.42 4.64
C GLY A 188 9.31 -3.05 3.59
N THR A 189 8.98 -4.35 3.73
CA THR A 189 8.11 -5.04 2.78
C THR A 189 6.70 -4.46 2.77
N ARG A 190 6.13 -4.13 3.94
CA ARG A 190 4.81 -3.51 4.04
C ARG A 190 4.81 -2.09 3.48
N LYS A 191 5.93 -1.35 3.59
CA LYS A 191 6.07 -0.02 2.99
C LYS A 191 6.07 -0.10 1.46
N VAL A 192 6.88 -0.99 0.89
CA VAL A 192 6.96 -1.19 -0.56
C VAL A 192 5.65 -1.73 -1.12
N LEU A 193 5.08 -2.78 -0.49
CA LEU A 193 3.78 -3.32 -0.92
C LEU A 193 2.65 -2.30 -0.76
N GLY A 194 2.67 -1.47 0.28
CA GLY A 194 1.73 -0.37 0.42
C GLY A 194 1.86 0.63 -0.75
N ALA A 195 3.08 0.97 -1.16
CA ALA A 195 3.30 1.85 -2.30
C ALA A 195 2.81 1.23 -3.62
N CYS A 196 2.94 -0.09 -3.79
CA CYS A 196 2.53 -0.84 -4.98
C CYS A 196 1.00 -1.04 -5.05
N LEU A 197 0.39 -1.48 -3.94
CA LEU A 197 -0.97 -2.02 -3.94
C LEU A 197 -2.03 -1.02 -3.45
N LEU A 198 -1.65 0.11 -2.84
CA LEU A 198 -2.62 1.15 -2.46
C LEU A 198 -2.97 2.07 -3.65
N LEU A 199 -3.22 1.45 -4.81
CA LEU A 199 -3.66 2.09 -6.05
C LEU A 199 -5.08 1.67 -6.37
N LEU A 200 -5.85 2.57 -6.99
CA LEU A 200 -7.19 2.26 -7.49
C LEU A 200 -7.11 1.09 -8.47
N ASP A 201 -8.07 0.17 -8.34
CA ASP A 201 -8.32 -0.83 -9.36
C ASP A 201 -8.96 -0.13 -10.57
N ASP A 202 -8.60 -0.58 -11.77
CA ASP A 202 -9.19 -0.13 -13.03
C ASP A 202 -10.58 -0.74 -13.28
#